data_AF-A0AAU0S9G9-F1
#
_entry.id   AF-A0AAU0S9G9-F1
#
_cell.length_a   1.000
_cell.length_b   1.000
_cell.length_c   1.000
_cell.angle_alpha   90.00
_cell.angle_beta   90.00
_cell.angle_gamma   90.00
#
_symmetry.space_group_name_H-M   'P 1'
#
loop_
_entity.id
_entity.type
_entity.pdbx_description
1 polymer ?
#
loop_
_entity_poly.entity_id
_entity_poly.type
_entity_poly.pdbx_seq_one_letter_code
_entity_poly.pdbx_strand_id
1 'polypeptide(L)'
;MKRKQFASNGDVHIQGDVTITTQLTVGGDLLIDGDLIAEEVYCLGKLTVTGNIQVQSLYVGHTLDVGGNIDVEFMLKTGCSAEWMARMLELDQRRAAKDGSHFMDLLAHPAILARHAHHDVFGGFGDIQGLGYLSCTDLDCHGNLQLDDDLEAGEVQFIGGHLSASAIHIEGDCNCQGEVFSESDIAVAGSLFAGEVICQGNLSAGSIGSQGDISSWGTLRGKGEISSLYGEIHVGRWIATAGNLYAGKFIKAGESVVAEKGMVCGKDYGIFAGFAVARSEWATGGMISADSKPRLILSGEFVADKKLRHIDALEKKRSKELDWEIARRVKREVQA
;
A
#
# COMPACT_ATOMS: atom_id res chain seq x y z
N MET A 1 -27.28 13.46 -26.19
CA MET A 1 -28.02 13.34 -24.91
C MET A 1 -27.52 14.43 -23.97
N LYS A 2 -28.40 15.14 -23.26
CA LYS A 2 -27.95 16.10 -22.24
C LYS A 2 -27.24 15.32 -21.14
N ARG A 3 -25.95 15.57 -20.94
CA ARG A 3 -25.12 14.97 -19.88
C ARG A 3 -25.80 15.25 -18.54
N LYS A 4 -26.08 14.20 -17.76
CA LYS A 4 -26.61 14.37 -16.39
C LYS A 4 -25.41 14.69 -15.51
N GLN A 5 -25.23 15.98 -15.24
CA GLN A 5 -24.23 16.52 -14.34
C GLN A 5 -24.93 17.09 -13.11
N PHE A 6 -24.31 16.95 -11.94
CA PHE A 6 -24.72 17.64 -10.71
C PHE A 6 -23.59 18.55 -10.26
N ALA A 7 -23.92 19.78 -9.91
CA ALA A 7 -22.95 20.74 -9.39
C ALA A 7 -23.55 21.51 -8.20
N SER A 8 -22.79 21.63 -7.12
CA SER A 8 -23.09 22.50 -5.98
C SER A 8 -21.82 23.21 -5.55
N ASN A 9 -21.91 24.52 -5.30
CA ASN A 9 -20.79 25.31 -4.76
C ASN A 9 -20.77 25.27 -3.21
N GLY A 10 -21.70 24.55 -2.60
CA GLY A 10 -21.87 24.39 -1.16
C GLY A 10 -21.67 22.96 -0.69
N ASP A 11 -21.96 22.72 0.58
CA ASP A 11 -22.06 21.37 1.14
C ASP A 11 -23.34 20.68 0.63
N VAL A 12 -23.33 19.35 0.49
CA VAL A 12 -24.42 18.53 -0.04
C VAL A 12 -24.63 17.30 0.84
N HIS A 13 -25.88 17.04 1.20
CA HIS A 13 -26.28 15.80 1.87
C HIS A 13 -27.40 15.14 1.06
N ILE A 14 -27.21 13.88 0.69
CA ILE A 14 -28.18 13.07 -0.03
C ILE A 14 -28.52 11.85 0.82
N GLN A 15 -29.82 11.70 1.11
CA GLN A 15 -30.34 10.53 1.80
C GLN A 15 -30.66 9.43 0.78
N GLY A 16 -29.86 8.36 0.75
CA GLY A 16 -29.96 7.26 -0.20
C GLY A 16 -28.94 7.34 -1.33
N ASP A 17 -29.14 6.49 -2.34
CA ASP A 17 -28.16 6.25 -3.41
C ASP A 17 -28.08 7.39 -4.43
N VAL A 18 -26.87 7.59 -4.96
CA VAL A 18 -26.56 8.59 -5.98
C VAL A 18 -26.08 7.89 -7.24
N THR A 19 -26.74 8.16 -8.36
CA THR A 19 -26.27 7.73 -9.69
C THR A 19 -26.24 8.93 -10.64
N ILE A 20 -25.03 9.34 -11.03
CA ILE A 20 -24.78 10.45 -11.93
C ILE A 20 -24.06 9.94 -13.17
N THR A 21 -24.63 10.14 -14.36
CA THR A 21 -24.06 9.52 -15.57
C THR A 21 -22.71 10.10 -15.98
N THR A 22 -22.38 11.34 -15.60
CA THR A 22 -21.11 11.95 -16.01
C THR A 22 -20.33 12.51 -14.83
N GLN A 23 -20.71 13.66 -14.31
CA GLN A 23 -19.86 14.40 -13.38
C GLN A 23 -20.67 14.88 -12.18
N LEU A 24 -20.16 14.59 -10.99
CA LEU A 24 -20.63 15.10 -9.71
C LEU A 24 -19.59 16.06 -9.14
N THR A 25 -19.91 17.35 -9.08
CA THR A 25 -19.03 18.38 -8.51
C THR A 25 -19.65 18.99 -7.26
N VAL A 26 -18.94 18.94 -6.14
CA VAL A 26 -19.33 19.55 -4.87
C VAL A 26 -18.18 20.39 -4.34
N GLY A 27 -18.41 21.69 -4.21
CA GLY A 27 -17.44 22.66 -3.70
C GLY A 27 -17.24 22.61 -2.19
N GLY A 28 -18.16 22.00 -1.46
CA GLY A 28 -18.08 21.76 -0.01
C GLY A 28 -17.92 20.29 0.34
N ASP A 29 -18.44 19.92 1.50
CA ASP A 29 -18.52 18.53 1.95
C ASP A 29 -19.69 17.81 1.26
N LEU A 30 -19.51 16.52 0.97
CA LEU A 30 -20.53 15.67 0.37
C LEU A 30 -20.77 14.46 1.27
N LEU A 31 -22.00 14.33 1.76
CA LEU A 31 -22.49 13.17 2.51
C LEU A 31 -23.55 12.41 1.68
N ILE A 32 -23.35 11.11 1.53
CA ILE A 32 -24.27 10.19 0.85
C ILE A 32 -24.61 9.03 1.78
N ASP A 33 -25.87 8.96 2.20
CA ASP A 33 -26.40 7.86 3.03
C ASP A 33 -26.83 6.67 2.15
N GLY A 34 -25.94 6.22 1.26
CA GLY A 34 -26.18 5.13 0.31
C GLY A 34 -24.95 4.87 -0.57
N ASP A 35 -25.16 4.27 -1.72
CA ASP A 35 -24.11 4.03 -2.73
C ASP A 35 -23.87 5.26 -3.63
N LEU A 36 -22.64 5.42 -4.14
CA LEU A 36 -22.27 6.45 -5.10
C LEU A 36 -21.76 5.83 -6.41
N ILE A 37 -22.46 6.10 -7.51
CA ILE A 37 -22.08 5.69 -8.86
C ILE A 37 -21.97 6.92 -9.76
N ALA A 38 -20.80 7.15 -10.36
CA ALA A 38 -20.59 8.21 -11.34
C ALA A 38 -19.39 7.95 -12.27
N GLU A 39 -19.25 8.66 -13.39
CA GLU A 39 -17.98 8.59 -14.15
C GLU A 39 -16.89 9.36 -13.39
N GLU A 40 -17.12 10.64 -13.10
CA GLU A 40 -16.17 11.50 -12.38
C GLU A 40 -16.81 12.15 -11.15
N VAL A 41 -16.07 12.16 -10.05
CA VAL A 41 -16.49 12.82 -8.80
C VAL A 41 -15.41 13.80 -8.35
N TYR A 42 -15.83 15.03 -8.10
CA TYR A 42 -15.02 16.11 -7.54
C TYR A 42 -15.69 16.61 -6.27
N CYS A 43 -15.08 16.37 -5.12
CA CYS A 43 -15.54 16.86 -3.82
C CYS A 43 -14.41 17.67 -3.19
N LEU A 44 -14.53 19.00 -3.13
CA LEU A 44 -13.45 19.84 -2.58
C LEU A 44 -13.32 19.67 -1.05
N GLY A 45 -14.42 19.37 -0.35
CA GLY A 45 -14.42 19.10 1.07
C GLY A 45 -14.19 17.63 1.40
N LYS A 46 -14.77 17.21 2.53
CA LYS A 46 -14.84 15.82 2.95
C LYS A 46 -15.92 15.08 2.14
N LEU A 47 -15.59 13.87 1.66
CA LEU A 47 -16.55 12.96 1.07
C LEU A 47 -16.85 11.82 2.05
N THR A 48 -18.11 11.62 2.39
CA THR A 48 -18.58 10.49 3.19
C THR A 48 -19.65 9.73 2.43
N VAL A 49 -19.43 8.44 2.22
CA VAL A 49 -20.37 7.52 1.58
C VAL A 49 -20.60 6.33 2.50
N THR A 50 -21.82 6.15 2.98
CA THR A 50 -22.11 5.04 3.92
C THR A 50 -22.14 3.67 3.23
N GLY A 51 -22.41 3.62 1.93
CA GLY A 51 -22.36 2.43 1.09
C GLY A 51 -21.05 2.32 0.30
N ASN A 52 -21.16 1.82 -0.92
CA ASN A 52 -20.06 1.60 -1.85
C ASN A 52 -19.85 2.80 -2.79
N ILE A 53 -18.63 2.92 -3.31
CA ILE A 53 -18.30 3.85 -4.39
C ILE A 53 -17.92 3.03 -5.63
N GLN A 54 -18.51 3.37 -6.78
CA GLN A 54 -18.14 2.85 -8.09
C GLN A 54 -18.00 4.01 -9.07
N VAL A 55 -16.76 4.38 -9.38
CA VAL A 55 -16.47 5.55 -10.24
C VAL A 55 -15.29 5.30 -11.18
N GLN A 56 -15.13 6.14 -12.21
CA GLN A 56 -13.93 6.07 -13.03
C GLN A 56 -12.78 6.87 -12.43
N SER A 57 -13.09 8.09 -11.96
CA SER A 57 -12.12 8.95 -11.29
C SER A 57 -12.73 9.65 -10.08
N LEU A 58 -11.99 9.66 -8.97
CA LEU A 58 -12.42 10.24 -7.70
C LEU A 58 -11.38 11.23 -7.18
N TYR A 59 -11.80 12.48 -7.01
CA TYR A 59 -10.98 13.57 -6.52
C TYR A 59 -11.61 14.18 -5.28
N VAL A 60 -10.93 14.03 -4.13
CA VAL A 60 -11.39 14.54 -2.83
C VAL A 60 -10.38 15.54 -2.30
N GLY A 61 -10.84 16.72 -1.89
CA GLY A 61 -9.94 17.75 -1.39
C GLY A 61 -9.41 17.42 -0.01
N HIS A 62 -10.25 16.86 0.86
CA HIS A 62 -9.88 16.52 2.24
C HIS A 62 -9.92 15.00 2.44
N THR A 63 -10.76 14.52 3.33
CA THR A 63 -10.86 13.12 3.74
C THR A 63 -11.93 12.39 2.95
N LEU A 64 -11.66 11.12 2.63
CA LEU A 64 -12.61 10.18 2.06
C LEU A 64 -12.96 9.11 3.09
N ASP A 65 -14.21 9.08 3.54
CA ASP A 65 -14.74 8.06 4.45
C ASP A 65 -15.78 7.21 3.73
N VAL A 66 -15.56 5.89 3.68
CA VAL A 66 -16.44 4.95 2.97
C VAL A 66 -16.79 3.76 3.84
N GLY A 67 -18.09 3.52 4.02
CA GLY A 67 -18.61 2.41 4.82
C GLY A 67 -18.61 1.06 4.11
N GLY A 68 -18.46 1.05 2.77
CA GLY A 68 -18.36 -0.14 1.94
C GLY A 68 -17.09 -0.17 1.09
N ASN A 69 -17.21 -0.78 -0.09
CA ASN A 69 -16.11 -0.96 -1.03
C ASN A 69 -15.86 0.29 -1.87
N ILE A 70 -14.61 0.50 -2.28
CA ILE A 70 -14.18 1.59 -3.14
C ILE A 70 -13.64 1.01 -4.44
N ASP A 71 -14.36 1.20 -5.55
CA ASP A 71 -13.96 0.79 -6.89
C ASP A 71 -13.78 2.03 -7.77
N VAL A 72 -12.53 2.33 -8.15
CA VAL A 72 -12.15 3.49 -8.95
C VAL A 72 -11.36 3.04 -10.18
N GLU A 73 -11.95 3.09 -11.37
CA GLU A 73 -11.32 2.52 -12.58
C GLU A 73 -9.92 3.09 -12.87
N PHE A 74 -9.74 4.40 -12.74
CA PHE A 74 -8.50 5.10 -13.06
C PHE A 74 -7.84 5.66 -11.81
N MET A 75 -8.16 6.90 -11.44
CA MET A 75 -7.40 7.64 -10.44
C MET A 75 -8.25 7.95 -9.21
N LEU A 76 -7.74 7.54 -8.05
CA LEU A 76 -8.20 8.01 -6.75
C LEU A 76 -7.17 8.99 -6.18
N LYS A 77 -7.58 10.25 -6.00
CA LYS A 77 -6.72 11.27 -5.40
C LYS A 77 -7.41 11.99 -4.24
N THR A 78 -6.73 12.07 -3.11
CA THR A 78 -7.12 12.90 -1.96
C THR A 78 -6.13 14.04 -1.72
N GLY A 79 -6.50 15.02 -0.89
CA GLY A 79 -5.68 16.20 -0.66
C GLY A 79 -5.65 17.19 -1.83
N CYS A 80 -6.65 17.13 -2.72
CA CYS A 80 -6.76 18.03 -3.87
C CYS A 80 -6.95 19.49 -3.43
N SER A 81 -6.02 20.38 -3.79
CA SER A 81 -6.22 21.81 -3.56
C SER A 81 -7.35 22.36 -4.45
N ALA A 82 -7.99 23.43 -3.98
CA ALA A 82 -9.06 24.08 -4.73
C ALA A 82 -8.58 24.57 -6.11
N GLU A 83 -7.37 25.11 -6.18
CA GLU A 83 -6.76 25.56 -7.43
C GLU A 83 -6.50 24.39 -8.40
N TRP A 84 -6.01 23.26 -7.88
CA TRP A 84 -5.78 22.07 -8.69
C TRP A 84 -7.09 21.54 -9.27
N MET A 85 -8.13 21.43 -8.44
CA MET A 85 -9.45 20.95 -8.84
C MET A 85 -10.10 21.88 -9.87
N ALA A 86 -9.99 23.19 -9.69
CA ALA A 86 -10.51 24.17 -10.63
C ALA A 86 -9.84 24.08 -12.01
N ARG A 87 -8.53 23.78 -12.06
CA ARG A 87 -7.80 23.52 -13.31
C ARG A 87 -8.23 22.22 -13.98
N MET A 88 -8.41 21.16 -13.20
CA MET A 88 -8.90 19.87 -13.72
C MET A 88 -10.29 20.00 -14.35
N LEU A 89 -11.13 20.87 -13.78
CA LEU A 89 -12.46 21.22 -14.30
C LEU A 89 -12.44 22.33 -15.36
N GLU A 90 -11.25 22.78 -15.79
CA GLU A 90 -11.04 23.84 -16.78
C GLU A 90 -11.79 25.16 -16.47
N LEU A 91 -11.96 25.48 -15.17
CA LEU A 91 -12.70 26.66 -14.74
C LEU A 91 -11.91 27.95 -14.98
N ASP A 92 -10.59 27.90 -14.87
CA ASP A 92 -9.68 29.02 -15.09
C ASP A 92 -9.57 29.44 -16.56
N GLN A 93 -9.90 28.54 -17.49
CA GLN A 93 -9.96 28.82 -18.93
C GLN A 93 -11.28 29.47 -19.36
N ARG A 94 -12.27 29.54 -18.46
CA ARG A 94 -13.57 30.16 -18.78
C ARG A 94 -13.42 31.67 -18.94
N ARG A 95 -14.25 32.24 -19.81
CA ARG A 95 -14.29 33.69 -20.01
C ARG A 95 -14.57 34.39 -18.67
N ALA A 96 -13.73 35.36 -18.32
CA ALA A 96 -13.89 36.16 -17.12
C ALA A 96 -15.33 36.69 -16.97
N ALA A 97 -15.87 36.55 -15.76
CA ALA A 97 -17.21 36.97 -15.45
C ALA A 97 -17.35 38.50 -15.60
N LYS A 98 -18.48 38.96 -16.13
CA LYS A 98 -18.71 40.39 -16.37
C LYS A 98 -18.86 41.19 -15.09
N ASP A 99 -19.20 40.53 -13.99
CA ASP A 99 -19.37 41.10 -12.65
C ASP A 99 -18.06 41.15 -11.85
N GLY A 100 -16.94 40.64 -12.40
CA GLY A 100 -15.65 40.59 -11.73
C GLY A 100 -15.50 39.45 -10.72
N SER A 101 -16.46 38.51 -10.64
CA SER A 101 -16.32 37.31 -9.80
C SER A 101 -15.13 36.45 -10.22
N HIS A 102 -14.49 35.82 -9.23
CA HIS A 102 -13.33 34.97 -9.46
C HIS A 102 -13.78 33.59 -9.95
N PHE A 103 -13.02 32.93 -10.83
CA PHE A 103 -13.42 31.62 -11.37
C PHE A 103 -13.56 30.55 -10.27
N MET A 104 -12.88 30.72 -9.14
CA MET A 104 -13.01 29.85 -7.96
C MET A 104 -14.41 29.88 -7.35
N ASP A 105 -15.15 30.99 -7.51
CA ASP A 105 -16.53 31.12 -7.04
C ASP A 105 -17.47 30.19 -7.82
N LEU A 106 -17.03 29.67 -8.98
CA LEU A 106 -17.73 28.63 -9.75
C LEU A 106 -17.52 27.22 -9.19
N LEU A 107 -16.44 26.99 -8.44
CA LEU A 107 -16.16 25.70 -7.79
C LEU A 107 -16.82 25.65 -6.41
N ALA A 108 -16.55 26.65 -5.58
CA ALA A 108 -16.97 26.66 -4.18
C ALA A 108 -17.33 28.07 -3.71
N HIS A 109 -18.25 28.15 -2.76
CA HIS A 109 -18.64 29.39 -2.12
C HIS A 109 -17.44 30.01 -1.38
N PRO A 110 -17.24 31.34 -1.37
CA PRO A 110 -16.09 31.99 -0.72
C PRO A 110 -15.90 31.61 0.76
N ALA A 111 -16.99 31.36 1.49
CA ALA A 111 -16.93 30.90 2.88
C ALA A 111 -16.30 29.51 3.04
N ILE A 112 -16.47 28.62 2.06
CA ILE A 112 -15.85 27.29 2.04
C ILE A 112 -14.37 27.41 1.70
N LEU A 113 -14.03 28.23 0.72
CA LEU A 113 -12.63 28.53 0.38
C LEU A 113 -11.88 29.13 1.58
N ALA A 114 -12.53 30.04 2.32
CA ALA A 114 -11.97 30.59 3.55
C ALA A 114 -11.80 29.53 4.65
N ARG A 115 -12.77 28.61 4.81
CA ARG A 115 -12.67 27.45 5.72
C ARG A 115 -11.45 26.58 5.39
N HIS A 116 -11.15 26.41 4.10
CA HIS A 116 -10.05 25.57 3.62
C HIS A 116 -8.68 26.31 3.61
N ALA A 117 -8.67 27.63 3.74
CA ALA A 117 -7.41 28.40 3.84
C ALA A 117 -6.75 28.29 5.23
N HIS A 118 -7.50 27.87 6.25
CA HIS A 118 -7.10 27.87 7.66
C HIS A 118 -6.85 26.46 8.22
N HIS A 119 -6.19 25.56 7.48
CA HIS A 119 -6.01 24.15 7.88
C HIS A 119 -5.25 23.92 9.20
N ASP A 120 -5.95 24.11 10.32
CA ASP A 120 -5.80 23.39 11.58
C ASP A 120 -6.94 22.35 11.62
N VAL A 121 -6.92 21.38 10.72
CA VAL A 121 -7.95 20.32 10.72
C VAL A 121 -7.52 19.26 11.74
N PHE A 122 -8.25 19.19 12.85
CA PHE A 122 -8.26 18.00 13.70
C PHE A 122 -8.85 16.84 12.87
N GLY A 123 -7.99 15.95 12.38
CA GLY A 123 -8.34 14.85 11.45
C GLY A 123 -7.45 14.91 10.20
N GLY A 124 -6.88 13.79 9.78
CA GLY A 124 -5.82 13.77 8.77
C GLY A 124 -6.29 14.27 7.41
N PHE A 125 -5.63 15.34 6.96
CA PHE A 125 -5.85 15.94 5.66
C PHE A 125 -5.40 14.97 4.57
N GLY A 126 -6.29 14.68 3.60
CA GLY A 126 -6.01 13.72 2.55
C GLY A 126 -6.13 12.26 3.00
N ASP A 127 -6.67 11.98 4.19
CA ASP A 127 -6.86 10.61 4.64
C ASP A 127 -7.94 9.89 3.81
N ILE A 128 -7.77 8.58 3.67
CA ILE A 128 -8.77 7.65 3.16
C ILE A 128 -9.05 6.63 4.26
N GLN A 129 -10.32 6.49 4.64
CA GLN A 129 -10.81 5.47 5.56
C GLN A 129 -11.88 4.64 4.85
N GLY A 130 -11.64 3.34 4.72
CA GLY A 130 -12.58 2.40 4.10
C GLY A 130 -12.82 1.19 5.00
N LEU A 131 -14.08 0.83 5.23
CA LEU A 131 -14.41 -0.42 5.92
C LEU A 131 -14.38 -1.64 5.00
N GLY A 132 -14.29 -1.44 3.68
CA GLY A 132 -14.18 -2.49 2.67
C GLY A 132 -12.88 -2.41 1.89
N TYR A 133 -12.82 -3.14 0.78
CA TYR A 133 -11.64 -3.15 -0.09
C TYR A 133 -11.54 -1.85 -0.91
N LEU A 134 -10.34 -1.55 -1.39
CA LEU A 134 -10.08 -0.47 -2.34
C LEU A 134 -9.41 -1.05 -3.59
N SER A 135 -10.03 -0.83 -4.75
CA SER A 135 -9.43 -1.14 -6.06
C SER A 135 -9.27 0.12 -6.90
N CYS A 136 -8.07 0.36 -7.44
CA CYS A 136 -7.86 1.43 -8.42
C CYS A 136 -6.65 1.23 -9.34
N THR A 137 -6.57 1.94 -10.46
CA THR A 137 -5.35 1.92 -11.29
C THR A 137 -4.24 2.76 -10.63
N ASP A 138 -4.53 4.01 -10.28
CA ASP A 138 -3.58 4.96 -9.71
C ASP A 138 -4.08 5.52 -8.38
N LEU A 139 -3.28 5.38 -7.33
CA LEU A 139 -3.57 5.90 -6.00
C LEU A 139 -2.62 7.03 -5.60
N ASP A 140 -3.19 8.20 -5.27
CA ASP A 140 -2.47 9.37 -4.78
C ASP A 140 -3.16 9.91 -3.52
N CYS A 141 -2.75 9.42 -2.36
CA CYS A 141 -3.29 9.77 -1.05
C CYS A 141 -2.34 10.71 -0.33
N HIS A 142 -2.74 11.96 -0.11
CA HIS A 142 -1.87 12.92 0.58
C HIS A 142 -1.81 12.72 2.12
N GLY A 143 -2.72 11.91 2.68
CA GLY A 143 -2.76 11.57 4.10
C GLY A 143 -2.46 10.09 4.35
N ASN A 144 -3.12 9.53 5.36
CA ASN A 144 -3.10 8.10 5.68
C ASN A 144 -4.13 7.33 4.84
N LEU A 145 -3.81 6.08 4.47
CA LEU A 145 -4.76 5.12 3.94
C LEU A 145 -4.99 4.03 4.99
N GLN A 146 -6.22 3.92 5.48
CA GLN A 146 -6.64 2.87 6.39
C GLN A 146 -7.81 2.10 5.79
N LEU A 147 -7.61 0.80 5.55
CA LEU A 147 -8.64 -0.13 5.11
C LEU A 147 -8.78 -1.26 6.13
N ASP A 148 -10.02 -1.68 6.37
CA ASP A 148 -10.32 -2.89 7.16
C ASP A 148 -10.21 -4.17 6.30
N ASP A 149 -10.12 -4.03 4.97
CA ASP A 149 -10.00 -5.12 4.00
C ASP A 149 -8.79 -4.87 3.07
N ASP A 150 -8.75 -5.53 1.92
CA ASP A 150 -7.61 -5.54 1.01
C ASP A 150 -7.46 -4.27 0.15
N LEU A 151 -6.21 -3.94 -0.18
CA LEU A 151 -5.85 -2.95 -1.18
C LEU A 151 -5.37 -3.63 -2.46
N GLU A 152 -6.01 -3.30 -3.58
CA GLU A 152 -5.57 -3.64 -4.93
C GLU A 152 -5.31 -2.37 -5.73
N ALA A 153 -4.06 -2.12 -6.15
CA ALA A 153 -3.77 -0.97 -7.01
C ALA A 153 -2.84 -1.30 -8.18
N GLY A 154 -3.02 -0.60 -9.29
CA GLY A 154 -2.04 -0.60 -10.38
C GLY A 154 -0.73 0.02 -9.91
N GLU A 155 -0.76 1.25 -9.41
CA GLU A 155 0.38 1.97 -8.86
C GLU A 155 -0.05 2.80 -7.65
N VAL A 156 0.76 2.76 -6.58
CA VAL A 156 0.63 3.69 -5.46
C VAL A 156 1.66 4.80 -5.66
N GLN A 157 1.21 5.87 -6.32
CA GLN A 157 2.05 7.00 -6.69
C GLN A 157 2.58 7.72 -5.45
N PHE A 158 1.71 7.89 -4.45
CA PHE A 158 2.06 8.58 -3.21
C PHE A 158 1.08 8.26 -2.08
N ILE A 159 1.60 7.92 -0.90
CA ILE A 159 0.91 8.00 0.39
C ILE A 159 1.71 8.94 1.29
N GLY A 160 1.10 10.05 1.70
CA GLY A 160 1.76 11.06 2.53
C GLY A 160 1.96 10.64 3.99
N GLY A 161 1.10 9.77 4.50
CA GLY A 161 1.15 9.21 5.84
C GLY A 161 1.44 7.71 5.84
N HIS A 162 0.65 6.96 6.61
CA HIS A 162 0.74 5.51 6.74
C HIS A 162 -0.22 4.80 5.78
N LEU A 163 0.11 3.58 5.38
CA LEU A 163 -0.74 2.70 4.58
C LEU A 163 -0.99 1.40 5.34
N SER A 164 -2.24 1.11 5.65
CA SER A 164 -2.68 -0.07 6.39
C SER A 164 -3.86 -0.73 5.69
N ALA A 165 -3.76 -2.04 5.47
CA ALA A 165 -4.82 -2.87 4.88
C ALA A 165 -4.69 -4.33 5.37
N SER A 166 -5.71 -5.15 5.14
CA SER A 166 -5.65 -6.60 5.41
C SER A 166 -4.55 -7.26 4.55
N ALA A 167 -4.65 -7.17 3.23
CA ALA A 167 -3.61 -7.51 2.27
C ALA A 167 -3.28 -6.31 1.36
N ILE A 168 -2.07 -6.28 0.81
CA ILE A 168 -1.64 -5.22 -0.12
C ILE A 168 -1.12 -5.86 -1.41
N HIS A 169 -1.82 -5.59 -2.52
CA HIS A 169 -1.48 -6.05 -3.85
C HIS A 169 -1.29 -4.88 -4.81
N ILE A 170 -0.04 -4.63 -5.24
CA ILE A 170 0.30 -3.53 -6.14
C ILE A 170 0.98 -4.08 -7.40
N GLU A 171 0.47 -3.75 -8.59
CA GLU A 171 1.03 -4.25 -9.85
C GLU A 171 2.33 -3.54 -10.27
N GLY A 172 2.47 -2.27 -9.89
CA GLY A 172 3.57 -1.38 -10.18
C GLY A 172 4.39 -1.04 -8.94
N ASP A 173 4.76 0.24 -8.82
CA ASP A 173 5.52 0.76 -7.70
C ASP A 173 4.59 1.19 -6.55
N CYS A 174 5.12 1.19 -5.32
CA CYS A 174 4.42 1.64 -4.13
C CYS A 174 5.27 2.61 -3.32
N ASN A 175 4.89 3.90 -3.32
CA ASN A 175 5.59 4.96 -2.62
C ASN A 175 4.79 5.46 -1.40
N CYS A 176 5.22 5.07 -0.21
CA CYS A 176 4.64 5.51 1.05
C CYS A 176 5.69 6.28 1.87
N GLN A 177 5.35 7.46 2.39
CA GLN A 177 6.27 8.22 3.24
C GLN A 177 6.39 7.60 4.64
N GLY A 178 5.27 7.13 5.19
CA GLY A 178 5.20 6.51 6.49
C GLY A 178 5.34 4.99 6.45
N GLU A 179 4.74 4.35 7.44
CA GLU A 179 4.71 2.89 7.56
C GLU A 179 3.78 2.26 6.53
N VAL A 180 4.22 1.14 5.97
CA VAL A 180 3.37 0.20 5.24
C VAL A 180 3.11 -1.01 6.13
N PHE A 181 1.86 -1.20 6.54
CA PHE A 181 1.42 -2.27 7.41
C PHE A 181 0.41 -3.17 6.70
N SER A 182 0.59 -4.49 6.82
CA SER A 182 -0.41 -5.48 6.40
C SER A 182 -0.58 -6.58 7.45
N GLU A 183 -1.83 -6.94 7.70
CA GLU A 183 -2.21 -8.07 8.56
C GLU A 183 -1.95 -9.44 7.91
N SER A 184 -1.71 -9.46 6.60
CA SER A 184 -1.40 -10.65 5.83
C SER A 184 -0.23 -10.40 4.87
N ASP A 185 -0.37 -10.76 3.60
CA ASP A 185 0.69 -10.69 2.61
C ASP A 185 0.79 -9.28 1.99
N ILE A 186 2.02 -8.88 1.68
CA ILE A 186 2.32 -7.72 0.85
C ILE A 186 2.98 -8.22 -0.43
N ALA A 187 2.39 -7.90 -1.59
CA ALA A 187 2.93 -8.21 -2.89
C ALA A 187 2.94 -6.96 -3.79
N VAL A 188 4.14 -6.46 -4.08
CA VAL A 188 4.36 -5.31 -4.95
C VAL A 188 5.18 -5.77 -6.16
N ALA A 189 4.62 -5.78 -7.37
CA ALA A 189 5.35 -6.32 -8.52
C ALA A 189 6.57 -5.44 -8.89
N GLY A 190 6.47 -4.12 -8.70
CA GLY A 190 7.54 -3.13 -8.80
C GLY A 190 8.29 -2.91 -7.48
N SER A 191 8.69 -1.67 -7.21
CA SER A 191 9.47 -1.29 -6.04
C SER A 191 8.57 -0.81 -4.90
N LEU A 192 8.83 -1.31 -3.69
CA LEU A 192 8.20 -0.81 -2.46
C LEU A 192 9.17 0.16 -1.77
N PHE A 193 8.78 1.42 -1.67
CA PHE A 193 9.46 2.44 -0.87
C PHE A 193 8.56 2.87 0.29
N ALA A 194 9.09 2.75 1.51
CA ALA A 194 8.36 3.08 2.73
C ALA A 194 9.25 3.72 3.80
N GLY A 195 8.65 4.46 4.73
CA GLY A 195 9.31 4.84 5.98
C GLY A 195 9.69 3.61 6.81
N GLU A 196 8.76 2.68 6.97
CA GLU A 196 8.93 1.38 7.65
C GLU A 196 8.04 0.34 6.95
N VAL A 197 8.41 -0.95 6.98
CA VAL A 197 7.57 -2.02 6.41
C VAL A 197 7.31 -3.10 7.44
N ILE A 198 6.04 -3.37 7.71
CA ILE A 198 5.58 -4.40 8.64
C ILE A 198 4.56 -5.29 7.93
N CYS A 199 4.89 -6.57 7.79
CA CYS A 199 4.05 -7.57 7.14
C CYS A 199 3.82 -8.76 8.07
N GLN A 200 2.57 -9.04 8.45
CA GLN A 200 2.26 -10.20 9.29
C GLN A 200 2.22 -11.52 8.51
N GLY A 201 2.22 -11.47 7.18
CA GLY A 201 2.38 -12.60 6.27
C GLY A 201 3.72 -12.59 5.56
N ASN A 202 3.69 -12.87 4.26
CA ASN A 202 4.83 -12.87 3.36
C ASN A 202 4.96 -11.53 2.64
N LEU A 203 6.16 -10.97 2.64
CA LEU A 203 6.50 -9.76 1.92
C LEU A 203 7.26 -10.11 0.64
N SER A 204 6.73 -9.73 -0.51
CA SER A 204 7.40 -9.86 -1.80
C SER A 204 7.35 -8.57 -2.58
N ALA A 205 8.50 -8.15 -3.10
CA ALA A 205 8.56 -7.04 -4.05
C ALA A 205 9.56 -7.23 -5.18
N GLY A 206 9.45 -6.40 -6.22
CA GLY A 206 10.51 -6.16 -7.18
C GLY A 206 11.78 -5.70 -6.45
N SER A 207 11.77 -4.53 -5.81
CA SER A 207 12.81 -4.10 -4.86
C SER A 207 12.16 -3.54 -3.60
N ILE A 208 12.88 -3.50 -2.47
CA ILE A 208 12.36 -2.97 -1.20
C ILE A 208 13.35 -1.96 -0.66
N GLY A 209 12.92 -0.72 -0.50
CA GLY A 209 13.66 0.35 0.16
C GLY A 209 12.89 0.85 1.37
N SER A 210 13.47 0.75 2.55
CA SER A 210 12.92 1.32 3.77
C SER A 210 13.91 2.26 4.45
N GLN A 211 13.43 3.38 4.99
CA GLN A 211 14.25 4.25 5.83
C GLN A 211 14.52 3.59 7.19
N GLY A 212 13.49 2.98 7.77
CA GLY A 212 13.47 2.28 9.04
C GLY A 212 13.55 0.77 8.88
N ASP A 213 12.85 0.06 9.75
CA ASP A 213 12.92 -1.39 9.85
C ASP A 213 12.09 -2.08 8.73
N ILE A 214 12.49 -3.29 8.36
CA ILE A 214 11.71 -4.17 7.47
C ILE A 214 11.42 -5.45 8.23
N SER A 215 10.15 -5.75 8.47
CA SER A 215 9.73 -6.96 9.15
C SER A 215 8.68 -7.75 8.36
N SER A 216 8.84 -9.07 8.37
CA SER A 216 7.85 -10.00 7.83
C SER A 216 7.76 -11.24 8.71
N TRP A 217 6.58 -11.62 9.19
CA TRP A 217 6.44 -12.82 10.01
C TRP A 217 6.65 -14.12 9.18
N GLY A 218 6.24 -14.10 7.91
CA GLY A 218 6.48 -15.14 6.94
C GLY A 218 7.85 -15.02 6.29
N THR A 219 7.85 -14.80 4.98
CA THR A 219 9.06 -14.76 4.15
C THR A 219 9.27 -13.37 3.55
N LEU A 220 10.53 -13.01 3.29
CA LEU A 220 10.89 -11.77 2.60
C LEU A 220 11.56 -12.09 1.26
N ARG A 221 10.97 -11.64 0.16
CA ARG A 221 11.47 -11.84 -1.21
C ARG A 221 11.65 -10.51 -1.95
N GLY A 222 12.82 -10.35 -2.58
CA GLY A 222 13.12 -9.27 -3.51
C GLY A 222 13.67 -9.78 -4.84
N LYS A 223 13.15 -9.32 -5.98
CA LYS A 223 13.78 -9.59 -7.29
C LYS A 223 15.03 -8.74 -7.52
N GLY A 224 15.10 -7.58 -6.87
CA GLY A 224 16.16 -6.59 -6.88
C GLY A 224 16.66 -6.32 -5.46
N GLU A 225 17.11 -5.11 -5.17
CA GLU A 225 17.71 -4.79 -3.87
C GLU A 225 16.68 -4.80 -2.73
N ILE A 226 17.11 -5.25 -1.55
CA ILE A 226 16.39 -5.08 -0.29
C ILE A 226 17.29 -4.26 0.64
N SER A 227 16.84 -3.08 1.02
CA SER A 227 17.62 -2.12 1.80
C SER A 227 16.78 -1.51 2.92
N SER A 228 17.24 -1.69 4.16
CA SER A 228 16.78 -0.95 5.34
C SER A 228 17.90 0.01 5.74
N LEU A 229 17.72 1.32 5.50
CA LEU A 229 18.81 2.29 5.53
C LEU A 229 19.34 2.53 6.95
N TYR A 230 18.44 2.81 7.90
CA TYR A 230 18.76 3.07 9.30
C TYR A 230 18.23 1.99 10.25
N GLY A 231 17.53 0.99 9.71
CA GLY A 231 16.84 -0.03 10.47
C GLY A 231 17.45 -1.42 10.43
N GLU A 232 16.71 -2.38 10.99
CA GLU A 232 16.97 -3.81 10.92
C GLU A 232 16.08 -4.50 9.90
N ILE A 233 16.50 -5.71 9.49
CA ILE A 233 15.64 -6.62 8.73
C ILE A 233 15.39 -7.85 9.59
N HIS A 234 14.13 -8.09 9.95
CA HIS A 234 13.73 -9.23 10.79
C HIS A 234 12.60 -10.03 10.16
N VAL A 235 12.88 -11.30 9.84
CA VAL A 235 11.95 -12.16 9.12
C VAL A 235 11.79 -13.49 9.84
N GLY A 236 10.54 -13.94 10.01
CA GLY A 236 10.24 -15.15 10.79
C GLY A 236 10.72 -16.44 10.13
N ARG A 237 10.74 -16.48 8.79
CA ARG A 237 11.27 -17.60 8.02
C ARG A 237 12.56 -17.21 7.29
N TRP A 238 12.54 -17.10 5.97
CA TRP A 238 13.73 -16.84 5.17
C TRP A 238 13.68 -15.47 4.49
N ILE A 239 14.86 -14.96 4.16
CA ILE A 239 15.08 -13.77 3.33
C ILE A 239 15.76 -14.23 2.04
N ALA A 240 15.22 -13.86 0.88
CA ALA A 240 15.83 -14.18 -0.40
C ALA A 240 15.76 -13.00 -1.36
N THR A 241 16.91 -12.60 -1.91
CA THR A 241 16.99 -11.60 -2.96
C THR A 241 17.97 -11.99 -4.07
N ALA A 242 17.63 -11.65 -5.32
CA ALA A 242 18.58 -11.71 -6.44
C ALA A 242 19.48 -10.46 -6.55
N GLY A 243 19.28 -9.47 -5.70
CA GLY A 243 20.06 -8.24 -5.57
C GLY A 243 20.99 -8.22 -4.36
N ASN A 244 21.25 -7.00 -3.88
CA ASN A 244 21.94 -6.78 -2.61
C ASN A 244 20.95 -6.83 -1.45
N LEU A 245 21.45 -7.23 -0.28
CA LEU A 245 20.73 -7.15 0.99
C LEU A 245 21.52 -6.25 1.95
N TYR A 246 20.90 -5.14 2.36
CA TYR A 246 21.49 -4.16 3.27
C TYR A 246 20.58 -3.88 4.45
N ALA A 247 21.15 -3.86 5.66
CA ALA A 247 20.50 -3.32 6.85
C ALA A 247 21.46 -2.39 7.60
N GLY A 248 20.99 -1.22 8.03
CA GLY A 248 21.76 -0.31 8.88
C GLY A 248 22.11 -0.92 10.24
N LYS A 249 21.24 -1.80 10.75
CA LYS A 249 21.41 -2.58 11.98
C LYS A 249 21.71 -4.04 11.67
N PHE A 250 20.94 -5.01 12.21
CA PHE A 250 21.14 -6.44 11.98
C PHE A 250 20.23 -7.00 10.88
N ILE A 251 20.61 -8.17 10.37
CA ILE A 251 19.77 -8.99 9.49
C ILE A 251 19.46 -10.28 10.25
N LYS A 252 18.18 -10.62 10.39
CA LYS A 252 17.72 -11.80 11.12
C LYS A 252 16.65 -12.56 10.33
N ALA A 253 16.89 -13.85 10.15
CA ALA A 253 15.93 -14.81 9.59
C ALA A 253 15.80 -16.03 10.52
N GLY A 254 14.58 -16.55 10.69
CA GLY A 254 14.37 -17.81 11.42
C GLY A 254 14.97 -19.02 10.69
N GLU A 255 14.92 -19.03 9.37
CA GLU A 255 15.43 -20.10 8.49
C GLU A 255 16.70 -19.63 7.77
N SER A 256 16.63 -19.28 6.48
CA SER A 256 17.79 -18.98 5.65
C SER A 256 17.86 -17.51 5.18
N VAL A 257 19.05 -17.04 4.83
CA VAL A 257 19.27 -15.72 4.20
C VAL A 257 20.07 -15.91 2.92
N VAL A 258 19.53 -15.47 1.77
CA VAL A 258 20.18 -15.55 0.47
C VAL A 258 20.16 -14.19 -0.22
N ALA A 259 21.33 -13.68 -0.62
CA ALA A 259 21.45 -12.45 -1.40
C ALA A 259 22.47 -12.64 -2.53
N GLU A 260 22.04 -12.68 -3.78
CA GLU A 260 22.91 -13.12 -4.89
C GLU A 260 24.06 -12.16 -5.23
N LYS A 261 24.00 -10.88 -4.84
CA LYS A 261 25.06 -9.90 -5.14
C LYS A 261 25.91 -9.51 -3.94
N GLY A 262 25.29 -9.25 -2.79
CA GLY A 262 25.99 -8.75 -1.62
C GLY A 262 25.11 -8.73 -0.39
N MET A 263 25.73 -8.89 0.78
CA MET A 263 25.02 -8.91 2.06
C MET A 263 25.83 -8.14 3.09
N VAL A 264 25.26 -7.04 3.58
CA VAL A 264 25.92 -6.12 4.50
C VAL A 264 24.96 -5.74 5.62
N CYS A 265 25.47 -5.69 6.84
CA CYS A 265 24.77 -5.18 8.01
C CYS A 265 25.63 -4.10 8.69
N GLY A 266 25.09 -3.37 9.66
CA GLY A 266 25.82 -2.38 10.41
C GLY A 266 27.05 -2.97 11.12
N LYS A 267 28.13 -2.18 11.22
CA LYS A 267 29.46 -2.62 11.69
C LYS A 267 29.47 -3.26 13.09
N ASP A 268 28.56 -2.83 13.96
CA ASP A 268 28.45 -3.27 15.36
C ASP A 268 27.30 -4.29 15.55
N TYR A 269 26.71 -4.75 14.45
CA TYR A 269 25.60 -5.69 14.41
C TYR A 269 26.03 -7.03 13.77
N GLY A 270 25.06 -7.90 13.47
CA GLY A 270 25.33 -9.21 12.89
C GLY A 270 24.25 -9.70 11.94
N ILE A 271 24.60 -10.77 11.23
CA ILE A 271 23.72 -11.55 10.37
C ILE A 271 23.40 -12.84 11.11
N PHE A 272 22.11 -13.11 11.29
CA PHE A 272 21.61 -14.26 12.00
C PHE A 272 20.63 -15.07 11.15
N ALA A 273 20.89 -16.37 11.04
CA ALA A 273 20.02 -17.33 10.38
C ALA A 273 19.86 -18.60 11.23
N GLY A 274 18.88 -19.44 10.89
CA GLY A 274 18.75 -20.81 11.37
C GLY A 274 18.25 -20.99 12.80
N PHE A 275 17.59 -19.99 13.40
CA PHE A 275 17.01 -20.11 14.75
C PHE A 275 15.85 -21.11 14.85
N ALA A 276 15.10 -21.27 13.77
CA ALA A 276 14.00 -22.22 13.66
C ALA A 276 14.46 -23.59 13.14
N VAL A 277 15.76 -23.79 12.91
CA VAL A 277 16.32 -24.99 12.26
C VAL A 277 17.39 -25.63 13.14
N ALA A 278 17.35 -26.96 13.26
CA ALA A 278 18.37 -27.69 13.99
C ALA A 278 19.76 -27.45 13.39
N ARG A 279 20.79 -27.33 14.24
CA ARG A 279 22.18 -27.07 13.80
C ARG A 279 22.70 -28.08 12.78
N SER A 280 22.26 -29.33 12.88
CA SER A 280 22.62 -30.40 11.93
C SER A 280 22.07 -30.19 10.51
N GLU A 281 21.08 -29.31 10.36
CA GLU A 281 20.38 -29.02 9.09
C GLU A 281 20.68 -27.63 8.56
N TRP A 282 21.61 -26.88 9.18
CA TRP A 282 21.92 -25.51 8.78
C TRP A 282 22.43 -25.41 7.34
N ALA A 283 23.22 -26.38 6.87
CA ALA A 283 23.67 -26.45 5.48
C ALA A 283 22.52 -26.48 4.43
N THR A 284 21.30 -26.82 4.83
CA THR A 284 20.14 -26.96 3.92
C THR A 284 18.96 -26.06 4.24
N GLY A 285 18.71 -25.74 5.52
CA GLY A 285 17.54 -24.97 5.96
C GLY A 285 17.86 -23.73 6.80
N GLY A 286 19.07 -23.67 7.39
CA GLY A 286 19.54 -22.55 8.21
C GLY A 286 20.76 -21.85 7.60
N MET A 287 20.76 -21.69 6.28
CA MET A 287 21.95 -21.29 5.53
C MET A 287 22.00 -19.78 5.30
N ILE A 288 23.21 -19.26 5.16
CA ILE A 288 23.51 -17.91 4.69
C ILE A 288 24.28 -18.02 3.38
N SER A 289 23.85 -17.32 2.35
CA SER A 289 24.53 -17.32 1.06
C SER A 289 24.59 -15.94 0.43
N ALA A 290 25.77 -15.58 -0.07
CA ALA A 290 26.02 -14.38 -0.84
C ALA A 290 27.20 -14.60 -1.78
N ASP A 291 27.41 -13.67 -2.72
CA ASP A 291 28.53 -13.67 -3.69
C ASP A 291 29.90 -13.83 -3.01
N SER A 292 30.07 -13.21 -1.84
CA SER A 292 31.23 -13.42 -0.97
C SER A 292 30.78 -13.65 0.47
N LYS A 293 31.59 -14.40 1.23
CA LYS A 293 31.28 -14.71 2.64
C LYS A 293 31.16 -13.41 3.47
N PRO A 294 29.98 -13.11 4.04
CA PRO A 294 29.81 -11.96 4.92
C PRO A 294 30.68 -12.09 6.18
N ARG A 295 31.20 -10.96 6.68
CA ARG A 295 32.12 -10.95 7.83
C ARG A 295 31.44 -11.21 9.17
N LEU A 296 30.20 -10.74 9.34
CA LEU A 296 29.50 -10.65 10.63
C LEU A 296 28.41 -11.73 10.79
N ILE A 297 28.68 -12.95 10.35
CA ILE A 297 27.76 -14.08 10.58
C ILE A 297 27.87 -14.54 12.03
N LEU A 298 26.75 -14.51 12.77
CA LEU A 298 26.69 -14.93 14.18
C LEU A 298 25.89 -16.23 14.40
N SER A 299 24.99 -16.60 13.48
CA SER A 299 24.30 -17.89 13.48
C SER A 299 23.96 -18.35 12.06
N GLY A 300 23.71 -19.65 11.89
CA GLY A 300 23.54 -20.27 10.57
C GLY A 300 24.86 -20.73 9.96
N GLU A 301 24.79 -21.40 8.82
CA GLU A 301 25.96 -21.91 8.09
C GLU A 301 26.13 -21.18 6.77
N PHE A 302 27.33 -20.67 6.50
CA PHE A 302 27.61 -20.09 5.19
C PHE A 302 27.74 -21.18 4.13
N VAL A 303 26.88 -21.13 3.11
CA VAL A 303 26.89 -22.05 1.97
C VAL A 303 27.00 -21.24 0.70
N ALA A 304 28.11 -21.40 -0.04
CA ALA A 304 28.33 -20.69 -1.29
C ALA A 304 27.34 -21.12 -2.40
N ASP A 305 27.20 -20.28 -3.42
CA ASP A 305 26.49 -20.56 -4.67
C ASP A 305 24.98 -20.85 -4.53
N LYS A 306 24.37 -20.50 -3.38
CA LYS A 306 22.91 -20.50 -3.26
C LYS A 306 22.35 -19.20 -3.80
N LYS A 307 21.12 -19.31 -4.29
CA LYS A 307 20.44 -18.34 -5.14
C LYS A 307 18.98 -18.33 -4.77
N LEU A 308 18.26 -17.27 -5.13
CA LEU A 308 16.85 -17.14 -4.82
C LEU A 308 16.06 -18.36 -5.32
N ARG A 309 16.36 -18.85 -6.54
CA ARG A 309 15.75 -20.06 -7.11
C ARG A 309 15.90 -21.33 -6.25
N HIS A 310 16.95 -21.41 -5.42
CA HIS A 310 17.15 -22.56 -4.53
C HIS A 310 16.18 -22.51 -3.34
N ILE A 311 15.90 -21.31 -2.81
CA ILE A 311 14.84 -21.10 -1.81
C ILE A 311 13.47 -21.43 -2.42
N ASP A 312 13.20 -20.99 -3.65
CA ASP A 312 11.94 -21.32 -4.34
C ASP A 312 11.74 -22.83 -4.50
N ALA A 313 12.81 -23.57 -4.82
CA ALA A 313 12.77 -25.02 -4.91
C ALA A 313 12.45 -25.68 -3.55
N LEU A 314 12.98 -25.14 -2.45
CA LEU A 314 12.69 -25.60 -1.09
C LEU A 314 11.23 -25.35 -0.72
N GLU A 315 10.69 -24.16 -0.99
CA GLU A 315 9.27 -23.86 -0.73
C GLU A 315 8.34 -24.75 -1.54
N LYS A 316 8.65 -24.96 -2.83
CA LYS A 316 7.86 -25.85 -3.68
C LYS A 316 7.87 -27.29 -3.18
N LYS A 317 9.02 -27.76 -2.65
CA LYS A 317 9.12 -29.07 -2.03
C LYS A 317 8.28 -29.13 -0.75
N ARG A 318 8.38 -28.12 0.12
CA ARG A 318 7.64 -28.03 1.38
C ARG A 318 6.13 -28.00 1.18
N SER A 319 5.64 -27.22 0.22
CA SER A 319 4.20 -27.17 -0.11
C SER A 319 3.67 -28.54 -0.54
N LYS A 320 4.37 -29.22 -1.46
CA LYS A 320 4.02 -30.60 -1.82
C LYS A 320 4.06 -31.54 -0.62
N GLU A 321 5.01 -31.32 0.29
CA GLU A 321 5.14 -32.13 1.49
C GLU A 321 3.95 -31.98 2.45
N LEU A 322 3.50 -30.74 2.68
CA LEU A 322 2.30 -30.48 3.45
C LEU A 322 1.05 -31.09 2.80
N ASP A 323 0.89 -30.95 1.48
CA ASP A 323 -0.29 -31.44 0.78
C ASP A 323 -0.49 -32.96 0.95
N TRP A 324 0.58 -33.75 0.85
CA TRP A 324 0.48 -35.20 1.06
C TRP A 324 0.23 -35.56 2.52
N GLU A 325 0.80 -34.82 3.48
CA GLU A 325 0.58 -35.06 4.90
C GLU A 325 -0.86 -34.79 5.32
N ILE A 326 -1.43 -33.67 4.87
CA ILE A 326 -2.83 -33.32 5.13
C ILE A 326 -3.74 -34.42 4.57
N ALA A 327 -3.56 -34.81 3.31
CA ALA A 327 -4.34 -35.88 2.69
C ALA A 327 -4.22 -37.22 3.44
N ARG A 328 -3.04 -37.52 4.00
CA ARG A 328 -2.81 -38.72 4.81
C ARG A 328 -3.51 -38.64 6.17
N ARG A 329 -3.50 -37.47 6.84
CA ARG A 329 -4.20 -37.27 8.12
C ARG A 329 -5.70 -37.38 7.95
N VAL A 330 -6.28 -36.72 6.94
CA VAL A 330 -7.72 -36.82 6.62
C VAL A 330 -8.13 -38.27 6.34
N LYS A 331 -7.34 -39.03 5.57
CA LYS A 331 -7.62 -40.46 5.32
C LYS A 331 -7.60 -41.33 6.58
N ARG A 332 -6.76 -40.99 7.57
CA ARG A 332 -6.71 -41.70 8.85
C ARG A 332 -7.92 -41.40 9.73
N GLU A 333 -8.40 -40.16 9.71
CA GLU A 333 -9.59 -39.73 10.46
C GLU A 333 -10.88 -40.30 9.87
N VAL A 334 -10.98 -40.45 8.54
CA VAL A 334 -12.14 -41.06 7.87
C VAL A 334 -12.19 -42.60 8.06
N GLN A 335 -11.08 -43.22 8.43
CA GLN A 335 -10.98 -44.67 8.65
C GLN A 335 -11.03 -45.08 10.13
N ALA A 336 -11.12 -44.10 11.05
CA ALA A 336 -11.25 -44.30 12.50
C ALA A 336 -12.71 -44.08 12.94
#